data_AF-A0A3D5FTS5-F1
#
_entry.id   AF-A0A3D5FTS5-F1
#
_cell.length_a   1.000
_cell.length_b   1.000
_cell.length_c   1.000
_cell.angle_alpha   90.00
_cell.angle_beta   90.00
_cell.angle_gamma   90.00
#
_symmetry.space_group_name_H-M   'P 1'
#
loop_
_entity.id
_entity.type
_entity.pdbx_description
1 polymer ?
#
loop_
_entity_poly.entity_id
_entity_poly.type
_entity_poly.pdbx_seq_one_letter_code
_entity_poly.pdbx_strand_id
1 'polypeptide(L)' 'MGEPVRHVCGISGGKDSSALAVYMRDQAPDMEYFFCDTGAELPETYEYLNKLEAVLGKPIARLNSDKGFDHW' A
#
# COMPACT_ATOMS: atom_id res chain seq x y z
N MET A 1 -21.81 -15.68 15.40
CA MET A 1 -21.12 -15.20 14.18
C MET A 1 -19.76 -14.72 14.63
N GLY A 2 -18.68 -15.20 14.00
CA GLY A 2 -17.32 -14.78 14.36
C GLY A 2 -17.10 -13.30 14.06
N GLU A 3 -16.08 -12.71 14.68
CA GLU A 3 -15.68 -11.34 14.37
C GLU A 3 -15.27 -11.22 12.88
N PRO A 4 -15.54 -10.08 12.22
CA PRO A 4 -15.15 -9.87 10.84
C PRO A 4 -13.62 -9.95 10.69
N VAL A 5 -13.16 -10.69 9.68
CA VAL A 5 -11.72 -10.83 9.39
C VAL A 5 -11.20 -9.56 8.73
N ARG A 6 -10.19 -8.94 9.35
CA ARG A 6 -9.49 -7.78 8.81
C ARG A 6 -8.52 -8.22 7.71
N HIS A 7 -8.59 -7.57 6.54
CA HIS A 7 -7.71 -7.84 5.41
C HIS A 7 -6.79 -6.64 5.18
N VAL A 8 -5.48 -6.88 5.18
CA VAL A 8 -4.46 -5.84 5.04
C VAL A 8 -3.47 -6.24 3.94
N CYS A 9 -3.17 -5.33 3.02
CA CYS A 9 -2.28 -5.55 1.89
C CYS A 9 -1.16 -4.51 1.87
N GLY A 10 0.09 -4.99 1.94
CA GLY A 10 1.27 -4.16 1.80
C GLY A 10 1.55 -3.87 0.33
N ILE A 11 1.73 -2.59 0.02
CA ILE A 11 2.07 -2.08 -1.30
C ILE A 11 3.54 -1.68 -1.27
N SER A 12 4.30 -2.04 -2.31
CA SER A 12 5.67 -1.56 -2.51
C SER A 12 5.81 -0.58 -3.68
N GLY A 13 4.75 -0.39 -4.47
CA GLY A 13 4.82 0.30 -5.76
C GLY A 13 5.34 -0.59 -6.89
N GLY A 14 5.82 -1.79 -6.58
CA GLY A 14 6.23 -2.78 -7.57
C GLY A 14 5.06 -3.54 -8.20
N LYS A 15 5.26 -4.01 -9.44
CA LYS A 15 4.25 -4.67 -10.28
C LYS A 15 3.43 -5.74 -9.55
N ASP A 16 4.09 -6.62 -8.80
CA ASP A 16 3.44 -7.79 -8.21
C ASP A 16 2.52 -7.40 -7.05
N SER A 17 2.97 -6.50 -6.17
CA SER A 17 2.14 -5.99 -5.06
C SER A 17 0.93 -5.21 -5.58
N SER A 18 1.11 -4.41 -6.62
CA SER A 18 0.02 -3.66 -7.25
C SER A 18 -0.99 -4.57 -7.94
N ALA A 19 -0.53 -5.58 -8.69
CA ALA A 19 -1.41 -6.54 -9.34
C ALA A 19 -2.25 -7.31 -8.31
N LEU A 20 -1.63 -7.73 -7.20
CA LEU A 20 -2.32 -8.37 -6.10
C LEU A 20 -3.37 -7.44 -5.48
N ALA A 21 -3.03 -6.18 -5.21
CA ALA A 21 -3.94 -5.21 -4.62
C ALA A 21 -5.17 -4.95 -5.50
N VAL A 22 -4.96 -4.82 -6.82
CA VAL A 22 -6.06 -4.65 -7.79
C VAL A 22 -6.94 -5.90 -7.86
N TYR A 23 -6.34 -7.09 -7.87
CA TYR A 23 -7.11 -8.35 -7.85
C TYR A 23 -7.95 -8.49 -6.57
N MET A 24 -7.33 -8.20 -5.42
CA MET A 24 -7.95 -8.36 -4.12
C MET A 24 -9.02 -7.30 -3.80
N ARG A 25 -8.96 -6.13 -4.44
CA ARG A 25 -9.96 -5.05 -4.29
C ARG A 25 -11.39 -5.55 -4.46
N ASP A 26 -11.61 -6.42 -5.45
CA ASP A 26 -12.95 -6.95 -5.76
C ASP A 26 -13.33 -8.17 -4.90
N GLN A 27 -12.34 -8.80 -4.24
CA GLN A 27 -12.53 -9.98 -3.37
C GLN A 27 -12.78 -9.61 -1.91
N ALA A 28 -12.16 -8.53 -1.44
CA ALA A 28 -12.32 -8.01 -0.09
C ALA A 28 -12.52 -6.49 -0.15
N PRO A 29 -13.77 -6.02 -0.29
CA PRO A 29 -14.10 -4.60 -0.42
C PRO A 29 -13.65 -3.75 0.76
N ASP A 30 -13.44 -4.34 1.94
CA ASP A 30 -12.98 -3.68 3.16
C ASP A 30 -11.45 -3.70 3.34
N MET A 31 -10.69 -4.12 2.31
CA MET A 31 -9.23 -4.16 2.38
C MET A 31 -8.60 -2.83 2.74
N GLU A 32 -7.59 -2.90 3.61
CA GLU A 32 -6.72 -1.78 3.97
C GLU A 32 -5.37 -1.92 3.26
N TYR A 33 -4.85 -0.80 2.74
CA TYR A 33 -3.58 -0.76 2.04
C TYR A 33 -2.57 0.05 2.83
N PHE A 34 -1.31 -0.37 2.84
CA PHE A 34 -0.22 0.40 3.44
C PHE A 34 1.05 0.38 2.59
N PHE A 35 1.86 1.41 2.71
CA PHE A 35 3.17 1.56 2.08
C PHE A 35 4.21 1.90 3.15
N CYS A 36 5.29 1.13 3.23
CA CYS A 36 6.40 1.41 4.14
C CYS A 36 7.41 2.32 3.43
N ASP A 37 7.36 3.61 3.75
CA ASP A 37 8.19 4.63 3.16
C ASP A 37 9.58 4.62 3.77
N THR A 38 10.57 4.24 2.97
CA THR A 38 11.99 4.23 3.35
C THR A 38 12.64 5.60 3.27
N GLY A 39 11.99 6.56 2.58
CA GLY A 39 12.60 7.82 2.17
C GLY A 39 13.63 7.70 1.03
N ALA A 40 13.85 6.49 0.50
CA ALA A 40 14.82 6.21 -0.56
C ALA A 40 14.15 5.84 -1.90
N GLU A 41 12.84 6.01 -2.01
CA GLU A 41 12.10 5.75 -3.24
C GLU A 41 12.29 6.86 -4.26
N LEU A 42 12.14 6.49 -5.53
CA LEU A 42 12.12 7.47 -6.61
C LEU A 42 10.82 8.31 -6.54
N PRO A 43 10.84 9.60 -6.95
CA PRO A 43 9.64 10.42 -7.09
C PRO A 43 8.51 9.73 -7.86
N GLU A 44 8.88 8.97 -8.90
CA GLU A 44 7.98 8.19 -9.75
C GLU A 44 7.25 7.08 -8.99
N THR A 45 7.86 6.49 -7.95
CA THR A 45 7.19 5.53 -7.06
C THR A 45 6.05 6.22 -6.33
N TYR A 46 6.27 7.40 -5.78
CA TYR A 46 5.23 8.14 -5.07
C TYR A 46 4.11 8.62 -5.99
N GLU A 47 4.44 9.07 -7.20
CA GLU A 47 3.45 9.41 -8.22
C GLU A 47 2.63 8.17 -8.64
N TYR A 48 3.28 7.03 -8.78
CA TYR A 48 2.63 5.78 -9.10
C TYR A 48 1.65 5.34 -8.00
N LEU A 49 2.06 5.44 -6.73
CA LEU A 49 1.17 5.14 -5.59
C LEU A 49 -0.09 6.01 -5.61
N ASN A 50 0.02 7.29 -5.93
CA ASN A 50 -1.14 8.18 -6.06
C ASN A 50 -2.10 7.74 -7.18
N LYS A 51 -1.55 7.26 -8.31
CA LYS A 51 -2.37 6.70 -9.41
C LYS A 51 -3.02 5.38 -8.98
N LEU A 52 -2.31 4.57 -8.21
CA LEU A 52 -2.82 3.30 -7.69
C LEU A 52 -3.97 3.51 -6.71
N GLU A 53 -3.92 4.51 -5.83
CA GLU A 53 -5.04 4.89 -4.94
C GLU A 53 -6.33 5.17 -5.72
N ALA A 54 -6.23 5.88 -6.86
CA ALA A 54 -7.37 6.14 -7.72
C ALA A 54 -7.97 4.85 -8.32
N VAL A 55 -7.13 3.86 -8.63
CA VAL A 55 -7.58 2.54 -9.11
C VAL A 55 -8.17 1.71 -7.98
N LEU A 56 -7.58 1.75 -6.79
CA LEU A 56 -8.05 0.99 -5.62
C LEU A 56 -9.32 1.58 -5.01
N GLY A 57 -9.59 2.87 -5.24
CA GLY A 57 -10.73 3.59 -4.65
C GLY A 57 -10.57 3.81 -3.14
N LYS A 58 -9.37 3.62 -2.61
CA LYS A 58 -9.02 3.70 -1.19
C LYS A 58 -7.62 4.27 -1.01
N PRO A 59 -7.37 4.99 0.09
CA PRO A 59 -6.04 5.49 0.40
C PRO A 59 -5.08 4.34 0.76
N ILE A 60 -3.80 4.58 0.53
CA ILE A 60 -2.68 3.75 0.98
C ILE A 60 -2.07 4.46 2.19
N ALA A 61 -2.15 3.84 3.37
CA ALA A 61 -1.56 4.37 4.59
C ALA A 61 -0.03 4.40 4.48
N ARG A 62 0.58 5.58 4.55
CA ARG A 62 2.04 5.74 4.51
C ARG A 62 2.61 5.56 5.91
N LEU A 63 3.38 4.51 6.11
CA LEU A 63 4.09 4.22 7.34
C LEU A 63 5.54 4.65 7.16
N ASN A 64 6.07 5.43 8.10
CA ASN A 64 7.47 5.84 8.11
C ASN A 64 8.03 5.56 9.50
N SER A 65 9.29 5.15 9.59
CA SER A 65 10.01 5.15 10.86
C SER A 65 10.48 6.58 11.14
N ASP A 66 10.28 7.08 12.36
CA ASP A 66 10.79 8.41 12.78
C ASP A 66 12.32 8.60 12.53
N LYS A 67 13.02 7.50 12.22
CA LYS A 67 14.42 7.43 11.79
C LYS A 67 14.49 6.80 10.40
N GLY A 68 14.99 7.54 9.41
CA GLY A 68 15.20 7.05 8.04
C GLY A 68 16.31 6.00 7.90
N PHE A 69 16.50 5.51 6.67
CA PHE A 69 17.43 4.42 6.34
C PHE A 69 18.90 4.67 6.75
N ASP A 70 19.34 5.93 6.76
CA ASP A 70 20.71 6.33 7.13
C ASP A 70 21.05 6.19 8.62
N HIS A 71 20.09 5.77 9.47
CA HIS A 71 20.29 5.58 10.91
C HIS A 71 20.77 4.18 11.32
N TRP A 72 21.18 3.32 10.37
CA TRP A 72 21.69 1.97 10.64
C TRP A 72 22.97 1.64 9.88
#